data_AF-A0A6N7ZQP2-F1
#
_entry.id   AF-A0A6N7ZQP2-F1
#
_cell.length_a   1.000
_cell.length_b   1.000
_cell.length_c   1.000
_cell.angle_alpha   90.00
_cell.angle_beta   90.00
_cell.angle_gamma   90.00
#
_symmetry.space_group_name_H-M   'P 1'
#
loop_
_entity.id
_entity.type
_entity.pdbx_description
1 polymer ?
#
loop_
_entity_poly.entity_id
_entity_poly.type
_entity_poly.pdbx_seq_one_letter_code
_entity_poly.pdbx_strand_id
1 'polypeptide(L)'
;MFARTKRFFIVTAVLATFAPSSASADGSDMCFLLAGINPNEVLMAMTKFSGPVLGKHPEDWSKEDMENLRRNAQMCDGLPADGSEQVKASSWNSIVIAIEDRISGIAKQSATIRAYFQPTWGESPLPVCSDLLKWERDPVWLRSNSREIFGEDLGRMSEKKRAIALEFAKACIPVMKDVLRAWRHRGNAAELFVADMERSAARDALAYAEMDGLKNAYISVEFQGWQIPRAYLGNTARSMVEMAERAMRENGRLSLEQMSVLSSWIDTVYDTGQDGPERAYANFIRTMVSKQMFKKD
;
A
#
# COMPACT_ATOMS: atom_id res chain seq x y z
N MET A 1 6.64 -21.74 6.42
CA MET A 1 7.44 -21.49 7.65
C MET A 1 8.13 -20.15 7.49
N PHE A 2 7.53 -19.06 8.01
CA PHE A 2 8.11 -17.75 8.38
C PHE A 2 6.94 -16.79 8.67
N ALA A 3 6.16 -17.09 9.71
CA ALA A 3 5.31 -16.10 10.35
C ALA A 3 6.19 -15.29 11.30
N ARG A 4 6.89 -14.27 10.78
CA ARG A 4 7.47 -13.23 11.63
C ARG A 4 6.45 -12.12 11.73
N THR A 5 5.61 -12.21 12.74
CA THR A 5 4.75 -11.14 13.22
C THR A 5 5.65 -10.00 13.67
N LYS A 6 6.07 -9.15 12.72
CA LYS A 6 6.67 -7.86 13.04
C LYS A 6 5.53 -6.99 13.55
N ARG A 7 5.43 -6.90 14.88
CA ARG A 7 4.67 -5.83 15.52
C ARG A 7 5.32 -4.51 15.10
N PHE A 8 4.77 -3.90 14.05
CA PHE A 8 4.99 -2.47 13.81
C PHE A 8 4.39 -1.76 15.02
N PHE A 9 5.26 -1.18 15.84
CA PHE A 9 4.83 -0.15 16.77
C PHE A 9 4.42 1.05 15.90
N ILE A 10 3.15 1.07 15.51
CA ILE A 10 2.49 2.28 15.08
C ILE A 10 2.38 3.10 16.36
N VAL A 11 3.28 4.07 16.53
CA VAL A 11 3.01 5.18 17.45
C VAL A 11 1.92 5.99 16.76
N THR A 12 0.69 5.51 16.83
CA THR A 12 -0.51 6.33 16.60
C THR A 12 -0.63 7.20 17.83
N ALA A 13 0.27 8.19 17.95
CA ALA A 13 -0.11 9.40 18.63
C ALA A 13 -1.28 9.92 17.82
N VAL A 14 -2.49 9.79 18.38
CA VAL A 14 -3.69 10.49 17.92
C VAL A 14 -3.40 11.97 18.12
N LEU A 15 -2.63 12.55 17.20
CA LEU A 15 -2.65 13.97 16.94
C LEU A 15 -3.66 14.12 15.82
N ALA A 16 -4.83 14.63 16.21
CA ALA A 16 -5.84 15.09 15.27
C ALA A 16 -5.16 15.85 14.14
N THR A 17 -5.61 15.58 12.92
CA THR A 17 -5.25 16.29 11.69
C THR A 17 -5.23 17.79 11.91
N PHE A 18 -4.05 18.37 12.13
CA PHE A 18 -3.84 19.80 12.01
C PHE A 18 -3.53 20.07 10.54
N ALA A 19 -4.58 20.36 9.77
CA ALA A 19 -4.41 21.26 8.64
C ALA A 19 -3.79 22.57 9.16
N PRO A 20 -2.94 23.27 8.39
CA PRO A 20 -2.45 24.60 8.76
C PRO A 20 -3.60 25.60 8.61
N SER A 21 -4.59 25.48 9.50
CA SER A 21 -5.58 26.50 9.74
C SER A 21 -4.97 27.38 10.82
N SER A 22 -4.57 28.58 10.43
CA SER A 22 -4.27 29.70 11.29
C SER A 22 -5.37 29.89 12.35
N ALA A 23 -5.20 29.23 13.48
CA ALA A 23 -5.94 29.45 14.71
C ALA A 23 -4.89 29.42 15.82
N SER A 24 -4.69 30.56 16.45
CA SER A 24 -3.86 30.73 17.63
C SER A 24 -4.30 29.73 18.69
N ALA A 25 -3.61 28.59 18.80
CA ALA A 25 -3.51 27.91 20.07
C ALA A 25 -2.86 28.92 21.02
N ASP A 26 -3.52 29.22 22.13
CA ASP A 26 -2.93 30.08 23.16
C ASP A 26 -1.53 29.56 23.48
N GLY A 27 -0.56 30.46 23.67
CA GLY A 27 0.84 30.07 23.88
C GLY A 27 1.03 29.06 25.01
N SER A 28 0.10 29.02 25.99
CA SER A 28 0.06 27.99 27.04
C SER A 28 -0.18 26.58 26.49
N ASP A 29 -1.15 26.39 25.60
CA ASP A 29 -1.54 25.08 25.09
C ASP A 29 -0.42 24.45 24.27
N MET A 30 0.29 25.26 23.48
CA MET A 30 1.49 24.81 22.75
C MET A 30 2.60 24.34 23.70
N CYS A 31 2.84 25.06 24.81
CA CYS A 31 3.86 24.67 25.77
C CYS A 31 3.49 23.39 26.51
N PHE A 32 2.22 23.20 26.87
CA PHE A 32 1.72 21.93 27.42
C PHE A 32 1.88 20.77 26.43
N LEU A 33 1.60 21.00 25.14
CA LEU A 33 1.79 20.00 24.09
C LEU A 33 3.27 19.63 23.92
N LEU A 34 4.17 20.61 23.83
CA LEU A 34 5.61 20.34 23.69
C LEU A 34 6.20 19.69 24.95
N ALA A 35 5.71 20.04 26.13
CA ALA A 35 6.10 19.43 27.41
C ALA A 35 5.74 17.95 27.46
N GLY A 36 4.58 17.57 26.92
CA GLY A 36 4.10 16.18 26.88
C GLY A 36 4.79 15.29 25.85
N ILE A 37 5.71 15.82 25.03
CA ILE A 37 6.35 15.08 23.94
C ILE A 37 7.84 14.89 24.24
N ASN A 38 8.29 13.63 24.24
CA ASN A 38 9.70 13.31 24.37
C ASN A 38 10.47 13.64 23.08
N PRO A 39 11.44 14.59 23.11
CA PRO A 39 12.20 14.97 21.92
C PRO A 39 12.95 13.80 21.27
N ASN A 40 13.46 12.86 22.08
CA ASN A 40 14.18 11.70 21.56
C ASN A 40 13.27 10.75 20.78
N GLU A 41 11.99 10.63 21.19
CA GLU A 41 11.01 9.84 20.44
C GLU A 41 10.69 10.50 19.10
N VAL A 42 10.59 11.83 19.07
CA VAL A 42 10.45 12.60 17.82
C VAL A 42 11.65 12.38 16.91
N LEU A 43 12.89 12.49 17.43
CA LEU A 43 14.11 12.19 16.67
C LEU A 43 14.04 10.78 16.06
N MET A 44 13.71 9.79 16.88
CA MET A 44 13.63 8.40 16.45
C MET A 44 12.55 8.20 15.39
N ALA A 45 11.37 8.78 15.55
CA ALA A 45 10.28 8.66 14.60
C ALA A 45 10.60 9.36 13.27
N MET A 46 11.14 10.58 13.33
CA MET A 46 11.56 11.37 12.16
C MET A 46 12.63 10.65 11.35
N THR A 47 13.65 10.12 12.02
CA THR A 47 14.76 9.40 11.34
C THR A 47 14.38 7.99 10.86
N LYS A 48 13.25 7.46 11.34
CA LYS A 48 12.69 6.18 10.89
C LYS A 48 11.67 6.31 9.78
N PHE A 49 11.23 7.49 9.35
CA PHE A 49 10.28 7.59 8.21
C PHE A 49 9.07 6.64 8.31
N SER A 50 8.63 6.30 9.53
CA SER A 50 7.67 5.21 9.78
C SER A 50 6.21 5.68 9.71
N GLY A 51 5.97 6.92 9.29
CA GLY A 51 4.67 7.56 9.22
C GLY A 51 4.76 9.05 9.56
N PRO A 52 3.61 9.74 9.66
CA PRO A 52 3.54 11.12 10.10
C PRO A 52 4.11 11.30 11.52
N VAL A 53 4.85 12.39 11.73
CA VAL A 53 5.37 12.81 13.03
C VAL A 53 4.93 14.27 13.23
N LEU A 54 4.27 14.53 14.36
CA LEU A 54 3.60 15.82 14.62
C LEU A 54 2.67 16.24 13.46
N GLY A 55 1.95 15.27 12.88
CA GLY A 55 0.99 15.51 11.79
C GLY A 55 1.58 15.57 10.38
N LYS A 56 2.91 15.44 10.21
CA LYS A 56 3.56 15.58 8.89
C LYS A 56 4.58 14.47 8.62
N HIS A 57 4.62 13.93 7.40
CA HIS A 57 5.62 12.93 7.03
C HIS A 57 7.02 13.55 7.06
N PRO A 58 8.06 12.86 7.57
CA PRO A 58 9.41 13.41 7.66
C PRO A 58 9.97 13.95 6.32
N GLU A 59 9.55 13.38 5.19
CA GLU A 59 9.90 13.86 3.85
C GLU A 59 9.31 15.22 3.48
N ASP A 60 8.23 15.62 4.14
CA ASP A 60 7.55 16.88 3.86
C ASP A 60 7.99 18.01 4.78
N TRP A 61 8.79 17.72 5.81
CA TRP A 61 9.30 18.74 6.71
C TRP A 61 10.27 19.67 5.99
N SER A 62 9.95 20.96 6.01
CA SER A 62 10.76 22.04 5.46
C SER A 62 11.72 22.60 6.52
N LYS A 63 12.66 23.43 6.07
CA LYS A 63 13.52 24.20 6.98
C LYS A 63 12.69 25.13 7.87
N GLU A 64 11.65 25.74 7.32
CA GLU A 64 10.76 26.62 8.06
C GLU A 64 10.02 25.87 9.19
N ASP A 65 9.58 24.63 8.94
CA ASP A 65 8.97 23.80 9.99
C ASP A 65 9.94 23.54 11.15
N MET A 66 11.21 23.25 10.83
CA MET A 66 12.26 23.04 11.84
C MET A 66 12.56 24.32 12.63
N GLU A 67 12.64 25.46 11.94
CA GLU A 67 12.84 26.76 12.58
C GLU A 67 11.66 27.13 13.48
N ASN A 68 10.43 26.86 13.04
CA ASN A 68 9.22 27.05 13.84
C ASN A 68 9.25 26.19 15.11
N LEU A 69 9.58 24.91 14.99
CA LEU A 69 9.68 24.02 16.15
C LEU A 69 10.74 24.51 17.15
N ARG A 70 11.89 25.01 16.67
CA ARG A 70 12.94 25.59 17.54
C ARG A 70 12.47 26.86 18.23
N ARG A 71 11.82 27.78 17.51
CA ARG A 71 11.26 29.00 18.09
C ARG A 71 10.21 28.69 19.14
N ASN A 72 9.31 27.74 18.86
CA ASN A 72 8.27 27.33 19.80
C ASN A 72 8.89 26.69 21.06
N ALA A 73 9.90 25.83 20.91
CA ALA A 73 10.61 25.25 22.04
C ALA A 73 11.35 26.31 22.89
N GLN A 74 11.94 27.32 22.24
CA GLN A 74 12.57 28.45 22.94
C GLN A 74 11.55 29.32 23.70
N MET A 75 10.39 29.60 23.08
CA MET A 75 9.31 30.35 23.73
C MET A 75 8.72 29.62 24.94
N CYS A 76 8.73 28.28 24.90
CA CYS A 76 8.20 27.44 25.97
C CYS A 76 9.23 27.02 27.02
N ASP A 77 10.48 27.49 26.96
CA ASP A 77 11.52 27.03 27.87
C ASP A 77 11.14 27.24 29.35
N GLY A 78 11.19 26.17 30.14
CA GLY A 78 10.78 26.19 31.55
C GLY A 78 9.27 26.22 31.80
N LEU A 79 8.44 26.13 30.76
CA LEU A 79 6.98 25.98 30.86
C LEU A 79 6.56 24.52 30.61
N PRO A 80 5.42 24.07 31.14
CA PRO A 80 4.52 24.79 32.08
C PRO A 80 5.09 24.90 33.51
N ALA A 81 4.67 25.94 34.24
CA ALA A 81 5.17 26.24 35.59
C ALA A 81 4.46 25.45 36.72
N ASP A 82 3.51 24.56 36.37
CA ASP A 82 2.59 23.89 37.29
C ASP A 82 3.13 22.59 37.91
N GLY A 83 4.42 22.31 37.75
CA GLY A 83 5.08 21.12 38.30
C GLY A 83 5.00 19.87 37.42
N SER A 84 4.41 19.95 36.23
CA SER A 84 4.52 18.91 35.20
C SER A 84 5.87 18.96 34.47
N GLU A 85 6.13 18.02 33.55
CA GLU A 85 7.38 17.98 32.80
C GLU A 85 7.55 19.27 31.98
N GLN A 86 8.67 19.95 32.14
CA GLN A 86 8.91 21.25 31.48
C GLN A 86 9.63 21.06 30.15
N VAL A 87 9.28 21.92 29.19
CA VAL A 87 10.03 22.03 27.93
C VAL A 87 11.45 22.49 28.25
N LYS A 88 12.43 21.73 27.74
CA LYS A 88 13.84 22.09 27.76
C LYS A 88 14.26 22.50 26.36
N ALA A 89 14.34 23.80 26.10
CA ALA A 89 14.68 24.34 24.77
C ALA A 89 16.03 23.83 24.26
N SER A 90 17.00 23.62 25.15
CA SER A 90 18.31 23.04 24.78
C SER A 90 18.17 21.62 24.21
N SER A 91 17.36 20.77 24.85
CA SER A 91 17.08 19.40 24.39
C SER A 91 16.42 19.41 23.01
N TRP A 92 15.33 20.18 22.87
CA TRP A 92 14.63 20.33 21.59
C TRP A 92 15.55 20.88 20.49
N ASN A 93 16.35 21.90 20.78
CA ASN A 93 17.28 22.47 19.79
C ASN A 93 18.32 21.45 19.32
N SER A 94 18.94 20.69 20.22
CA SER A 94 19.90 19.65 19.84
C SER A 94 19.25 18.58 18.96
N ILE A 95 18.01 18.19 19.29
CA ILE A 95 17.27 17.19 18.52
C ILE A 95 16.87 17.72 17.15
N VAL A 96 16.37 18.96 17.04
CA VAL A 96 15.98 19.52 15.74
C VAL A 96 17.18 19.62 14.79
N ILE A 97 18.38 19.99 15.29
CA ILE A 97 19.62 19.95 14.49
C ILE A 97 19.87 18.54 13.97
N ALA A 98 19.83 17.55 14.86
CA ALA A 98 20.09 16.16 14.48
C ALA A 98 19.06 15.62 13.48
N ILE A 99 17.79 16.04 13.58
CA ILE A 99 16.74 15.73 12.61
C ILE A 99 17.07 16.38 11.27
N GLU A 100 17.34 17.69 11.26
CA GLU A 100 17.63 18.47 10.06
C GLU A 100 18.82 17.89 9.28
N ASP A 101 19.92 17.58 9.97
CA ASP A 101 21.11 16.95 9.38
C ASP A 101 20.79 15.59 8.74
N ARG A 102 19.82 14.85 9.31
CA ARG A 102 19.51 13.49 8.88
C ARG A 102 18.50 13.43 7.75
N ILE A 103 17.48 14.28 7.76
CA ILE A 103 16.33 14.16 6.85
C ILE A 103 16.38 15.16 5.70
N SER A 104 17.08 16.29 5.82
CA SER A 104 16.98 17.40 4.87
C SER A 104 17.30 17.01 3.42
N GLY A 105 18.28 16.12 3.21
CA GLY A 105 18.61 15.59 1.88
C GLY A 105 17.47 14.77 1.29
N ILE A 106 16.89 13.87 2.09
CA ILE A 106 15.76 12.99 1.71
C ILE A 106 14.51 13.85 1.44
N ALA A 107 14.19 14.78 2.35
CA ALA A 107 13.05 15.68 2.22
C ALA A 107 13.14 16.56 0.98
N LYS A 108 14.31 17.18 0.72
CA LYS A 108 14.54 18.00 -0.49
C LYS A 108 14.34 17.19 -1.77
N GLN A 109 14.86 15.97 -1.81
CA GLN A 109 14.73 15.12 -2.98
C GLN A 109 13.28 14.66 -3.19
N SER A 110 12.60 14.23 -2.12
CA SER A 110 11.19 13.85 -2.16
C SER A 110 10.29 15.00 -2.61
N ALA A 111 10.51 16.20 -2.07
CA ALA A 111 9.80 17.41 -2.47
C ALA A 111 10.01 17.76 -3.96
N THR A 112 11.23 17.58 -4.47
CA THR A 112 11.57 17.81 -5.89
C THR A 112 10.82 16.82 -6.80
N ILE A 113 10.82 15.54 -6.44
CA ILE A 113 10.09 14.50 -7.19
C ILE A 113 8.59 14.82 -7.19
N ARG A 114 8.00 15.10 -6.01
CA ARG A 114 6.59 15.45 -5.91
C ARG A 114 6.23 16.69 -6.72
N ALA A 115 7.02 17.76 -6.64
CA ALA A 115 6.79 18.98 -7.41
C ALA A 115 6.80 18.74 -8.93
N TYR A 116 7.61 17.79 -9.40
CA TYR A 116 7.65 17.41 -10.82
C TYR A 116 6.38 16.67 -11.28
N PHE A 117 5.87 15.72 -10.46
CA PHE A 117 4.73 14.89 -10.84
C PHE A 117 3.35 15.48 -10.45
N GLN A 118 3.28 16.38 -9.46
CA GLN A 118 2.00 16.92 -8.98
C GLN A 118 1.14 17.57 -10.08
N PRO A 119 1.69 18.38 -11.01
CA PRO A 119 0.90 19.02 -12.07
C PRO A 119 0.22 18.01 -13.02
N THR A 120 0.81 16.83 -13.21
CA THR A 120 0.27 15.78 -14.09
C THR A 120 -0.60 14.78 -13.35
N TRP A 121 -0.44 14.67 -12.02
CA TRP A 121 -1.25 13.82 -11.15
C TRP A 121 -2.66 14.37 -10.90
N GLY A 122 -2.78 15.70 -10.78
CA GLY A 122 -4.04 16.40 -10.55
C GLY A 122 -4.13 17.02 -9.16
N GLU A 123 -5.36 17.24 -8.68
CA GLU A 123 -5.62 17.97 -7.43
C GLU A 123 -5.36 17.14 -6.16
N SER A 124 -5.47 15.81 -6.23
CA SER A 124 -5.17 14.94 -5.09
C SER A 124 -3.68 14.99 -4.77
N PRO A 125 -3.26 14.96 -3.50
CA PRO A 125 -1.85 14.92 -3.16
C PRO A 125 -1.22 13.61 -3.64
N LEU A 126 -0.01 13.69 -4.19
CA LEU A 126 0.84 12.51 -4.38
C LEU A 126 1.26 11.92 -3.01
N PRO A 127 1.39 10.59 -2.88
CA PRO A 127 2.01 9.99 -1.71
C PRO A 127 3.47 10.44 -1.55
N VAL A 128 4.03 10.28 -0.35
CA VAL A 128 5.49 10.46 -0.17
C VAL A 128 6.25 9.21 -0.59
N CYS A 129 7.53 9.32 -0.92
CA CYS A 129 8.29 8.18 -1.44
C CYS A 129 8.41 7.04 -0.41
N SER A 130 8.41 7.32 0.90
CA SER A 130 8.39 6.26 1.94
C SER A 130 7.08 5.48 1.99
N ASP A 131 5.97 6.02 1.51
CA ASP A 131 4.70 5.27 1.46
C ASP A 131 4.78 4.10 0.47
N LEU A 132 5.60 4.21 -0.57
CA LEU A 132 5.86 3.14 -1.52
C LEU A 132 6.53 1.91 -0.87
N LEU A 133 7.26 2.10 0.23
CA LEU A 133 7.86 1.00 1.00
C LEU A 133 6.82 0.21 1.80
N LYS A 134 5.59 0.71 1.90
CA LYS A 134 4.44 -0.01 2.48
C LYS A 134 3.77 -0.92 1.45
N TRP A 135 4.28 -0.99 0.22
CA TRP A 135 3.72 -1.85 -0.81
C TRP A 135 3.63 -3.29 -0.34
N GLU A 136 2.41 -3.80 -0.35
CA GLU A 136 2.09 -5.17 -0.02
C GLU A 136 1.17 -5.73 -1.09
N ARG A 137 1.49 -6.95 -1.50
CA ARG A 137 0.68 -7.73 -2.41
C ARG A 137 0.48 -9.10 -1.82
N ASP A 138 -0.79 -9.50 -1.69
CA ASP A 138 -1.16 -10.85 -1.32
C ASP A 138 -0.62 -11.79 -2.41
N PRO A 139 0.33 -12.69 -2.10
CA PRO A 139 0.94 -13.56 -3.11
C PRO A 139 -0.03 -14.62 -3.62
N VAL A 140 -1.12 -14.86 -2.90
CA VAL A 140 -2.13 -15.88 -3.18
C VAL A 140 -3.29 -15.27 -3.95
N TRP A 141 -3.89 -14.21 -3.40
CA TRP A 141 -5.07 -13.57 -3.98
C TRP A 141 -4.73 -12.46 -4.97
N LEU A 142 -3.43 -12.14 -5.12
CA LEU A 142 -2.90 -11.15 -6.05
C LEU A 142 -3.49 -9.75 -5.87
N ARG A 143 -4.02 -9.46 -4.67
CA ARG A 143 -4.54 -8.14 -4.30
C ARG A 143 -3.39 -7.30 -3.77
N SER A 144 -3.33 -6.03 -4.16
CA SER A 144 -2.36 -5.07 -3.65
C SER A 144 -3.03 -4.02 -2.76
N ASN A 145 -2.23 -3.36 -1.92
CA ASN A 145 -2.66 -2.16 -1.20
C ASN A 145 -2.46 -0.86 -2.02
N SER A 146 -2.49 -0.96 -3.35
CA SER A 146 -2.29 0.20 -4.25
C SER A 146 -3.20 1.38 -3.93
N ARG A 147 -4.48 1.13 -3.60
CA ARG A 147 -5.42 2.18 -3.19
C ARG A 147 -5.03 2.91 -1.93
N GLU A 148 -4.41 2.24 -0.96
CA GLU A 148 -3.97 2.90 0.28
C GLU A 148 -2.80 3.85 0.02
N ILE A 149 -1.93 3.50 -0.94
CA ILE A 149 -0.76 4.28 -1.30
C ILE A 149 -1.12 5.42 -2.25
N PHE A 150 -1.86 5.14 -3.32
CA PHE A 150 -2.12 6.10 -4.41
C PHE A 150 -3.50 6.76 -4.32
N GLY A 151 -4.34 6.40 -3.35
CA GLY A 151 -5.74 6.82 -3.24
C GLY A 151 -6.71 6.11 -4.21
N GLU A 152 -6.17 5.38 -5.18
CA GLU A 152 -6.92 4.64 -6.20
C GLU A 152 -6.17 3.33 -6.54
N ASP A 153 -6.89 2.25 -6.84
CA ASP A 153 -6.27 0.99 -7.26
C ASP A 153 -5.56 1.17 -8.61
N LEU A 154 -4.32 0.69 -8.74
CA LEU A 154 -3.53 0.82 -9.99
C LEU A 154 -4.28 0.25 -11.20
N GLY A 155 -5.03 -0.83 -11.02
CA GLY A 155 -5.83 -1.43 -12.08
C GLY A 155 -7.05 -0.61 -12.52
N ARG A 156 -7.54 0.31 -11.68
CA ARG A 156 -8.68 1.20 -11.97
C ARG A 156 -8.28 2.52 -12.61
N MET A 157 -7.04 2.94 -12.39
CA MET A 157 -6.51 4.16 -13.00
C MET A 157 -6.55 4.08 -14.53
N SER A 158 -6.78 5.23 -15.17
CA SER A 158 -6.57 5.37 -16.61
C SER A 158 -5.12 5.01 -16.96
N GLU A 159 -4.89 4.54 -18.19
CA GLU A 159 -3.54 4.15 -18.64
C GLU A 159 -2.51 5.27 -18.41
N LYS A 160 -2.89 6.52 -18.72
CA LYS A 160 -2.06 7.71 -18.47
C LYS A 160 -1.75 7.91 -16.99
N LYS A 161 -2.76 7.85 -16.11
CA LYS A 161 -2.57 8.07 -14.66
C LYS A 161 -1.75 6.93 -14.04
N ARG A 162 -1.97 5.69 -14.49
CA ARG A 162 -1.17 4.52 -14.09
C ARG A 162 0.30 4.65 -14.52
N ALA A 163 0.56 5.12 -15.74
CA ALA A 163 1.92 5.38 -16.21
C ALA A 163 2.63 6.41 -15.32
N ILE A 164 1.95 7.52 -15.00
CA ILE A 164 2.46 8.55 -14.08
C ILE A 164 2.76 7.96 -12.69
N ALA A 165 1.86 7.12 -12.14
CA ALA A 165 2.08 6.48 -10.85
C ALA A 165 3.36 5.62 -10.83
N LEU A 166 3.59 4.85 -11.89
CA LEU A 166 4.77 3.99 -12.02
C LEU A 166 6.06 4.78 -12.28
N GLU A 167 5.99 5.86 -13.07
CA GLU A 167 7.12 6.78 -13.26
C GLU A 167 7.49 7.51 -11.96
N PHE A 168 6.48 7.94 -11.19
CA PHE A 168 6.67 8.50 -9.86
C PHE A 168 7.36 7.47 -8.94
N ALA A 169 6.87 6.22 -8.92
CA ALA A 169 7.47 5.16 -8.10
C ALA A 169 8.94 4.91 -8.46
N LYS A 170 9.29 4.93 -9.76
CA LYS A 170 10.68 4.86 -10.23
C LYS A 170 11.51 6.05 -9.78
N ALA A 171 10.98 7.26 -9.91
CA ALA A 171 11.68 8.47 -9.49
C ALA A 171 11.97 8.47 -7.97
N CYS A 172 11.11 7.84 -7.17
CA CYS A 172 11.28 7.66 -5.73
C CYS A 172 12.35 6.64 -5.31
N ILE A 173 12.92 5.85 -6.22
CA ILE A 173 13.92 4.80 -5.88
C ILE A 173 15.09 5.34 -5.03
N PRO A 174 15.74 6.47 -5.36
CA PRO A 174 16.85 6.97 -4.56
C PRO A 174 16.43 7.34 -3.13
N VAL A 175 15.25 7.97 -2.97
CA VAL A 175 14.69 8.35 -1.67
C VAL A 175 14.38 7.10 -0.84
N MET A 176 13.72 6.11 -1.46
CA MET A 176 13.46 4.81 -0.83
C MET A 176 14.74 4.10 -0.39
N LYS A 177 15.82 4.16 -1.17
CA LYS A 177 17.12 3.58 -0.79
C LYS A 177 17.70 4.24 0.45
N ASP A 178 17.61 5.56 0.55
CA ASP A 178 18.13 6.29 1.70
C ASP A 178 17.29 6.03 2.97
N VAL A 179 15.96 5.93 2.83
CA VAL A 179 15.06 5.50 3.91
C VAL A 179 15.37 4.05 4.35
N LEU A 180 15.50 3.12 3.41
CA LEU A 180 15.88 1.73 3.71
C LEU A 180 17.26 1.64 4.37
N ARG A 181 18.22 2.48 3.98
CA ARG A 181 19.53 2.57 4.63
C ARG A 181 19.39 3.05 6.08
N ALA A 182 18.50 4.00 6.36
CA ALA A 182 18.18 4.41 7.72
C ALA A 182 17.58 3.25 8.54
N TRP A 183 16.82 2.36 7.91
CA TRP A 183 16.27 1.14 8.53
C TRP A 183 17.25 -0.03 8.61
N ARG A 184 18.48 0.13 8.12
CA ARG A 184 19.48 -0.96 7.99
C ARG A 184 18.99 -2.13 7.13
N HIS A 185 18.13 -1.85 6.14
CA HIS A 185 17.70 -2.80 5.13
C HIS A 185 18.60 -2.76 3.89
N ARG A 186 18.53 -3.81 3.06
CA ARG A 186 19.32 -3.89 1.82
C ARG A 186 18.80 -2.86 0.82
N GLY A 187 19.72 -2.11 0.19
CA GLY A 187 19.36 -1.04 -0.75
C GLY A 187 18.63 -1.52 -2.00
N ASN A 188 18.85 -2.76 -2.45
CA ASN A 188 18.17 -3.33 -3.61
C ASN A 188 16.68 -3.64 -3.39
N ALA A 189 16.17 -3.50 -2.16
CA ALA A 189 14.75 -3.70 -1.89
C ALA A 189 13.87 -2.63 -2.55
N ALA A 190 14.37 -1.40 -2.73
CA ALA A 190 13.62 -0.32 -3.38
C ALA A 190 13.24 -0.69 -4.82
N GLU A 191 14.19 -1.19 -5.61
CA GLU A 191 13.94 -1.65 -6.98
C GLU A 191 12.99 -2.85 -7.01
N LEU A 192 13.07 -3.75 -6.03
CA LEU A 192 12.17 -4.90 -5.95
C LEU A 192 10.72 -4.48 -5.68
N PHE A 193 10.50 -3.47 -4.82
CA PHE A 193 9.17 -2.90 -4.59
C PHE A 193 8.59 -2.31 -5.88
N VAL A 194 9.36 -1.47 -6.58
CA VAL A 194 8.89 -0.85 -7.84
C VAL A 194 8.65 -1.90 -8.92
N ALA A 195 9.55 -2.86 -9.09
CA ALA A 195 9.37 -3.94 -10.06
C ALA A 195 8.13 -4.80 -9.75
N ASP A 196 7.80 -5.00 -8.46
CA ASP A 196 6.57 -5.69 -8.09
C ASP A 196 5.31 -4.86 -8.38
N MET A 197 5.33 -3.55 -8.13
CA MET A 197 4.25 -2.63 -8.51
C MET A 197 3.98 -2.66 -10.02
N GLU A 198 5.03 -2.58 -10.85
CA GLU A 198 4.89 -2.62 -12.31
C GLU A 198 4.25 -3.92 -12.79
N ARG A 199 4.70 -5.06 -12.24
CA ARG A 199 4.12 -6.37 -12.56
C ARG A 199 2.67 -6.49 -12.11
N SER A 200 2.33 -5.93 -10.95
CA SER A 200 0.96 -5.91 -10.44
C SER A 200 0.06 -5.05 -11.33
N ALA A 201 0.50 -3.84 -11.68
CA ALA A 201 -0.30 -2.86 -12.40
C ALA A 201 -0.84 -3.39 -13.74
N ALA A 202 -0.03 -4.13 -14.50
CA ALA A 202 -0.46 -4.72 -15.77
C ALA A 202 -1.51 -5.83 -15.56
N ARG A 203 -1.30 -6.69 -14.56
CA ARG A 203 -2.23 -7.79 -14.26
C ARG A 203 -3.54 -7.27 -13.66
N ASP A 204 -3.46 -6.29 -12.76
CA ASP A 204 -4.61 -5.66 -12.13
C ASP A 204 -5.45 -4.93 -13.18
N ALA A 205 -4.83 -4.23 -14.14
CA ALA A 205 -5.56 -3.57 -15.23
C ALA A 205 -6.41 -4.56 -16.06
N LEU A 206 -5.87 -5.72 -16.41
CA LEU A 206 -6.62 -6.79 -17.09
C LEU A 206 -7.76 -7.30 -16.21
N ALA A 207 -7.45 -7.53 -14.93
CA ALA A 207 -8.41 -8.05 -13.96
C ALA A 207 -9.61 -7.11 -13.78
N TYR A 208 -9.38 -5.81 -13.65
CA TYR A 208 -10.46 -4.82 -13.56
C TYR A 208 -11.25 -4.68 -14.86
N ALA A 209 -10.60 -4.77 -16.03
CA ALA A 209 -11.32 -4.76 -17.32
C ALA A 209 -12.27 -5.98 -17.45
N GLU A 210 -11.89 -7.13 -16.89
CA GLU A 210 -12.75 -8.31 -16.85
C GLU A 210 -13.94 -8.16 -15.89
N MET A 211 -13.78 -7.44 -14.78
CA MET A 211 -14.81 -7.32 -13.73
C MET A 211 -16.16 -6.81 -14.25
N ASP A 212 -16.17 -5.89 -15.22
CA ASP A 212 -17.42 -5.39 -15.81
C ASP A 212 -18.13 -6.47 -16.66
N GLY A 213 -17.36 -7.35 -17.29
CA GLY A 213 -17.87 -8.49 -18.07
C GLY A 213 -18.27 -9.70 -17.23
N LEU A 214 -17.67 -9.89 -16.05
CA LEU A 214 -17.90 -11.04 -15.18
C LEU A 214 -19.30 -11.07 -14.54
N LYS A 215 -20.00 -9.92 -14.45
CA LYS A 215 -21.39 -9.87 -13.98
C LYS A 215 -22.35 -10.72 -14.82
N ASN A 216 -22.04 -10.89 -16.10
CA ASN A 216 -22.84 -11.67 -17.05
C ASN A 216 -22.14 -12.98 -17.47
N ALA A 217 -21.05 -13.36 -16.81
CA ALA A 217 -20.35 -14.60 -17.11
C ALA A 217 -21.17 -15.82 -16.68
N TYR A 218 -21.10 -16.90 -17.46
CA TYR A 218 -21.73 -18.18 -17.10
C TYR A 218 -21.04 -18.81 -15.89
N ILE A 219 -19.73 -18.61 -15.78
CA ILE A 219 -18.93 -19.03 -14.63
C ILE A 219 -18.28 -17.79 -14.02
N SER A 220 -18.78 -17.46 -12.84
CA SER A 220 -18.23 -16.43 -11.95
C SER A 220 -18.03 -17.03 -10.56
N VAL A 221 -16.87 -16.77 -9.97
CA VAL A 221 -16.53 -17.23 -8.63
C VAL A 221 -16.25 -16.00 -7.78
N GLU A 222 -16.79 -15.99 -6.57
CA GLU A 222 -16.65 -14.91 -5.63
C GLU A 222 -15.84 -15.37 -4.41
N PHE A 223 -14.99 -14.48 -3.90
CA PHE A 223 -14.30 -14.65 -2.63
C PHE A 223 -14.46 -13.37 -1.81
N GLN A 224 -15.04 -13.50 -0.60
CA GLN A 224 -15.23 -12.39 0.34
C GLN A 224 -15.94 -11.16 -0.27
N GLY A 225 -17.02 -11.33 -1.05
CA GLY A 225 -17.73 -10.20 -1.65
C GLY A 225 -17.13 -9.70 -2.97
N TRP A 226 -16.05 -10.32 -3.45
CA TRP A 226 -15.33 -9.89 -4.65
C TRP A 226 -15.28 -10.98 -5.72
N GLN A 227 -15.73 -10.66 -6.93
CA GLN A 227 -15.60 -11.58 -8.07
C GLN A 227 -14.14 -11.72 -8.46
N ILE A 228 -13.69 -12.96 -8.65
CA ILE A 228 -12.31 -13.29 -8.98
C ILE A 228 -12.12 -13.17 -10.50
N PRO A 229 -11.25 -12.29 -11.01
CA PRO A 229 -10.93 -12.18 -12.42
C PRO A 229 -10.13 -13.36 -12.94
N ARG A 230 -10.36 -13.71 -14.20
CA ARG A 230 -9.64 -14.78 -14.92
C ARG A 230 -8.21 -14.38 -15.25
N ALA A 231 -7.92 -13.07 -15.30
CA ALA A 231 -6.58 -12.53 -15.40
C ALA A 231 -5.65 -13.03 -14.27
N TYR A 232 -6.21 -13.45 -13.12
CA TYR A 232 -5.45 -13.99 -11.99
C TYR A 232 -5.19 -15.50 -12.09
N LEU A 233 -5.80 -16.18 -13.06
CA LEU A 233 -5.64 -17.61 -13.29
C LEU A 233 -4.44 -17.89 -14.18
N GLY A 234 -3.69 -18.94 -13.86
CA GLY A 234 -2.74 -19.57 -14.78
C GLY A 234 -3.43 -20.26 -15.95
N ASN A 235 -2.64 -20.72 -16.91
CA ASN A 235 -3.14 -21.26 -18.18
C ASN A 235 -4.11 -22.43 -17.99
N THR A 236 -3.77 -23.40 -17.13
CA THR A 236 -4.61 -24.58 -16.87
C THR A 236 -5.98 -24.19 -16.32
N ALA A 237 -6.00 -23.37 -15.25
CA ALA A 237 -7.25 -22.92 -14.65
C ALA A 237 -8.08 -22.08 -15.63
N ARG A 238 -7.43 -21.28 -16.48
CA ARG A 238 -8.12 -20.50 -17.52
C ARG A 238 -8.76 -21.39 -18.59
N SER A 239 -8.02 -22.37 -19.12
CA SER A 239 -8.55 -23.33 -20.10
C SER A 239 -9.70 -24.17 -19.55
N MET A 240 -9.63 -24.53 -18.26
CA MET A 240 -10.70 -25.22 -17.56
C MET A 240 -11.99 -24.37 -17.52
N VAL A 241 -11.89 -23.09 -17.16
CA VAL A 241 -13.02 -22.15 -17.17
C VAL A 241 -13.59 -21.96 -18.57
N GLU A 242 -12.73 -21.75 -19.58
CA GLU A 242 -13.15 -21.56 -20.96
C GLU A 242 -13.88 -22.78 -21.53
N MET A 243 -13.39 -23.99 -21.27
CA MET A 243 -14.04 -25.23 -21.71
C MET A 243 -15.41 -25.39 -21.04
N ALA A 244 -15.48 -25.21 -19.72
CA ALA A 244 -16.72 -25.35 -18.99
C ALA A 244 -17.75 -24.30 -19.44
N GLU A 245 -17.36 -23.04 -19.61
CA GLU A 245 -18.25 -22.00 -20.10
C GLU A 245 -18.75 -22.25 -21.51
N ARG A 246 -17.86 -22.68 -22.43
CA ARG A 246 -18.25 -22.98 -23.81
C ARG A 246 -19.30 -24.09 -23.83
N ALA A 247 -19.07 -25.18 -23.11
CA ALA A 247 -20.01 -26.29 -23.03
C ALA A 247 -21.36 -25.86 -22.45
N MET A 248 -21.35 -25.07 -21.38
CA MET A 248 -22.58 -24.55 -20.78
C MET A 248 -23.34 -23.60 -21.70
N ARG A 249 -22.64 -22.77 -22.49
CA ARG A 249 -23.25 -21.82 -23.42
C ARG A 249 -23.83 -22.49 -24.66
N GLU A 250 -23.11 -23.44 -25.23
CA GLU A 250 -23.49 -24.07 -26.51
C GLU A 250 -24.48 -25.21 -26.31
N ASN A 251 -24.26 -26.04 -25.28
CA ASN A 251 -24.99 -27.30 -25.12
C ASN A 251 -25.83 -27.38 -23.84
N GLY A 252 -25.66 -26.42 -22.91
CA GLY A 252 -26.29 -26.47 -21.59
C GLY A 252 -25.78 -27.59 -20.66
N ARG A 253 -24.83 -28.42 -21.13
CA ARG A 253 -24.24 -29.56 -20.42
C ARG A 253 -22.84 -29.89 -20.91
N LEU A 254 -22.08 -30.61 -20.10
CA LEU A 254 -20.75 -31.14 -20.39
C LEU A 254 -20.87 -32.54 -21.00
N SER A 255 -20.04 -32.85 -22.00
CA SER A 255 -19.87 -34.21 -22.50
C SER A 255 -19.05 -35.08 -21.52
N LEU A 256 -19.14 -36.41 -21.63
CA LEU A 256 -18.31 -37.32 -20.83
C LEU A 256 -16.81 -37.07 -21.01
N GLU A 257 -16.39 -36.79 -22.26
CA GLU A 257 -15.00 -36.45 -22.56
C GLU A 257 -14.59 -35.14 -21.88
N GLN A 258 -15.42 -34.09 -21.96
CA GLN A 258 -15.16 -32.82 -21.29
C GLN A 258 -15.10 -32.98 -19.77
N MET A 259 -16.01 -33.75 -19.17
CA MET A 259 -15.99 -34.02 -17.72
C MET A 259 -14.71 -34.75 -17.29
N SER A 260 -14.22 -35.70 -18.08
CA SER A 260 -12.97 -36.41 -17.83
C SER A 260 -11.76 -35.45 -17.89
N VAL A 261 -11.67 -34.63 -18.95
CA VAL A 261 -10.59 -33.65 -19.12
C VAL A 261 -10.59 -32.61 -18.00
N LEU A 262 -11.77 -32.06 -17.67
CA LEU A 262 -11.91 -31.10 -16.57
C LEU A 262 -11.50 -31.71 -15.24
N SER A 263 -11.85 -32.97 -14.96
CA SER A 263 -11.45 -33.66 -13.72
C SER A 263 -9.94 -33.80 -13.60
N SER A 264 -9.26 -34.16 -14.69
CA SER A 264 -7.78 -34.24 -14.73
C SER A 264 -7.12 -32.87 -14.49
N TRP A 265 -7.65 -31.80 -15.10
CA TRP A 265 -7.16 -30.44 -14.85
C TRP A 265 -7.43 -29.94 -13.45
N ILE A 266 -8.59 -30.30 -12.87
CA ILE A 266 -8.91 -30.02 -11.47
C ILE A 266 -7.85 -30.64 -10.57
N ASP A 267 -7.59 -31.94 -10.71
CA ASP A 267 -6.59 -32.65 -9.89
C ASP A 267 -5.21 -32.00 -10.03
N THR A 268 -4.80 -31.65 -11.24
CA THR A 268 -3.55 -30.91 -11.49
C THR A 268 -3.49 -29.60 -10.70
N VAL A 269 -4.57 -28.81 -10.70
CA VAL A 269 -4.65 -27.55 -9.94
C VAL A 269 -4.60 -27.80 -8.43
N TYR A 270 -5.17 -28.89 -7.91
CA TYR A 270 -5.06 -29.22 -6.49
C TYR A 270 -3.65 -29.65 -6.08
N ASP A 271 -2.99 -30.43 -6.94
CA ASP A 271 -1.64 -30.95 -6.70
C ASP A 271 -0.59 -29.83 -6.74
N THR A 272 -0.74 -28.85 -7.64
CA THR A 272 0.26 -27.78 -7.84
C THR A 272 -0.12 -26.44 -7.22
N GLY A 273 -1.41 -26.18 -7.00
CA GLY A 273 -1.92 -24.87 -6.61
C GLY A 273 -1.95 -24.64 -5.10
N GLN A 274 -1.66 -23.41 -4.67
CA GLN A 274 -1.98 -22.94 -3.31
C GLN A 274 -3.47 -22.58 -3.21
N ASP A 275 -4.00 -22.51 -1.98
CA ASP A 275 -5.37 -22.03 -1.71
C ASP A 275 -5.56 -20.58 -2.17
N GLY A 276 -6.10 -20.39 -3.38
CA GLY A 276 -6.28 -19.07 -4.00
C GLY A 276 -7.23 -19.11 -5.21
N PRO A 277 -7.14 -18.13 -6.14
CA PRO A 277 -8.02 -18.01 -7.31
C PRO A 277 -8.18 -19.30 -8.11
N GLU A 278 -7.09 -20.01 -8.38
CA GLU A 278 -7.12 -21.26 -9.18
C GLU A 278 -7.93 -22.35 -8.48
N ARG A 279 -7.70 -22.58 -7.18
CA ARG A 279 -8.46 -23.56 -6.41
C ARG A 279 -9.93 -23.16 -6.24
N ALA A 280 -10.23 -21.87 -6.15
CA ALA A 280 -11.62 -21.40 -6.09
C ALA A 280 -12.39 -21.76 -7.37
N TYR A 281 -11.78 -21.54 -8.54
CA TYR A 281 -12.36 -21.95 -9.82
C TYR A 281 -12.40 -23.47 -10.00
N ALA A 282 -11.36 -24.20 -9.60
CA ALA A 282 -11.35 -25.66 -9.65
C ALA A 282 -12.46 -26.27 -8.78
N ASN A 283 -12.66 -25.77 -7.55
CA ASN A 283 -13.78 -26.17 -6.68
C ASN A 283 -15.15 -25.94 -7.34
N PHE A 284 -15.34 -24.77 -7.95
CA PHE A 284 -16.59 -24.43 -8.62
C PHE A 284 -16.89 -25.39 -9.77
N ILE A 285 -15.89 -25.63 -10.64
CA ILE A 285 -16.04 -26.52 -11.80
C ILE A 285 -16.18 -27.98 -11.36
N ARG A 286 -15.46 -28.42 -10.33
CA ARG A 286 -15.63 -29.75 -9.72
C ARG A 286 -17.07 -29.97 -9.25
N THR A 287 -17.64 -28.97 -8.59
CA THR A 287 -19.03 -29.01 -8.12
C THR A 287 -20.01 -29.07 -9.30
N MET A 288 -19.73 -28.33 -10.38
CA MET A 288 -20.52 -28.37 -11.61
C MET A 288 -20.47 -29.74 -12.29
N VAL A 289 -19.28 -30.31 -12.49
CA VAL A 289 -19.06 -31.65 -13.07
C VAL A 289 -19.80 -32.70 -12.22
N SER A 290 -19.61 -32.67 -10.91
CA SER A 290 -20.28 -33.60 -9.99
C SER A 290 -21.80 -33.51 -10.09
N LYS A 291 -22.36 -32.29 -10.13
CA LYS A 291 -23.81 -32.10 -10.30
C LYS A 291 -24.33 -32.67 -11.61
N GLN A 292 -23.59 -32.57 -12.71
CA GLN A 292 -24.02 -33.10 -14.00
C GLN A 292 -23.85 -34.62 -14.12
N MET A 293 -22.84 -35.20 -13.46
CA MET A 293 -22.67 -36.65 -13.41
C MET A 293 -23.75 -37.35 -12.58
N PHE A 294 -24.25 -36.69 -11.53
CA PHE A 294 -25.14 -37.32 -10.55
C PHE A 294 -26.57 -36.76 -10.54
N LYS A 295 -26.90 -35.71 -11.30
CA LYS A 295 -28.30 -35.36 -11.55
C LYS A 295 -28.91 -36.44 -12.46
N LYS A 296 -29.85 -37.20 -11.90
CA LYS A 296 -30.81 -37.97 -12.68
C LYS A 296 -31.74 -36.99 -13.38
N ASP A 297 -31.85 -37.11 -14.71
CA ASP A 297 -33.00 -36.62 -15.47
C ASP A 297 -34.28 -37.35 -15.02
#